data_AF-A0A7S0HL18-F1
#
_entry.id   AF-A0A7S0HL18-F1
#
_cell.length_a   1.000
_cell.length_b   1.000
_cell.length_c   1.000
_cell.angle_alpha   90.00
_cell.angle_beta   90.00
_cell.angle_gamma   90.00
#
_symmetry.space_group_name_H-M   'P 1'
#
loop_
_entity.id
_entity.type
_entity.pdbx_description
1 polymer ?
#
loop_
_entity_poly.entity_id
_entity_poly.type
_entity_poly.pdbx_seq_one_letter_code
_entity_poly.pdbx_strand_id
1 'polypeptide(L)'
;MTDEADAGAAPADAPAAVVVSDPWASTPVPERASGGDPKPSALADTGMRTEANRVQRTDSANTEDIQVAGFGSSNFYDSLGPGGFKLLIVLFSSVVVLIESAILVSKLQVAREDAEAANRPAEPAAAGDAVTADLETESSRRLQSTSGCDLLMGGLSPDTDNTNYGVAVAAVSLALTLAFMLLAKFRPAVLARFSLPLPKNLGMLSAQQVFYGFLLLWWGPGTGVLTFHGPYRTTGNPYFACWAALLCSVLLCADAFTKMKVGIDHLKGASSSYLREMFGLFVSSLTLFFASIDFVDSGTGAYGMSLGIISAVICVLATYLVEAKKIGAPLRKGVSGVLLVLWAAAAVLLTFDSPFTSTGNGYFACWLGLACASLWVYREFFEMQVQFIDGRFKSFSCRSTPNELPVVSDSLGTHA
;
A
#
# COMPACT_ATOMS: atom_id res chain seq x y z
N MET A 1 38.59 -3.29 -45.90
CA MET A 1 37.59 -3.10 -46.98
C MET A 1 36.23 -3.16 -46.31
N THR A 2 35.60 -2.07 -45.89
CA THR A 2 35.71 -0.65 -46.28
C THR A 2 35.33 0.25 -45.09
N ASP A 3 36.16 1.27 -44.85
CA ASP A 3 35.91 2.68 -44.43
C ASP A 3 34.97 2.91 -43.23
N GLU A 4 35.43 3.36 -42.04
CA GLU A 4 36.07 4.66 -41.71
C GLU A 4 35.42 5.89 -42.36
N ALA A 5 34.59 6.60 -41.61
CA ALA A 5 34.36 8.03 -41.80
C ALA A 5 34.02 8.71 -40.46
N ASP A 6 34.69 9.83 -40.29
CA ASP A 6 35.05 10.52 -39.07
C ASP A 6 34.25 11.83 -38.92
N ALA A 7 34.37 12.43 -37.74
CA ALA A 7 34.29 13.86 -37.45
C ALA A 7 32.94 14.61 -37.49
N GLY A 8 32.64 15.24 -36.35
CA GLY A 8 31.64 16.31 -36.23
C GLY A 8 31.56 16.92 -34.83
N ALA A 9 32.69 17.35 -34.26
CA ALA A 9 32.75 18.10 -33.00
C ALA A 9 32.82 19.62 -33.26
N ALA A 10 32.02 20.40 -32.52
CA ALA A 10 32.26 21.78 -32.00
C ALA A 10 30.92 22.51 -31.71
N PRO A 11 30.90 23.61 -30.92
CA PRO A 11 31.72 23.98 -29.76
C PRO A 11 30.87 24.33 -28.52
N ALA A 12 31.58 24.56 -27.41
CA ALA A 12 31.07 25.01 -26.12
C ALA A 12 30.67 26.50 -26.15
N ASP A 13 29.50 26.81 -25.57
CA ASP A 13 29.13 28.17 -25.17
C ASP A 13 28.55 28.17 -23.74
N ALA A 14 29.24 28.88 -22.86
CA ALA A 14 28.77 29.37 -21.56
C ALA A 14 29.60 30.62 -21.22
N PRO A 15 29.16 31.54 -20.34
CA PRO A 15 27.84 31.72 -19.74
C PRO A 15 27.30 33.17 -19.89
N ALA A 16 25.97 33.35 -19.92
CA ALA A 16 25.35 34.65 -19.67
C ALA A 16 25.00 34.76 -18.19
N ALA A 17 25.68 35.68 -17.49
CA ALA A 17 25.40 36.06 -16.11
C ALA A 17 24.01 36.72 -16.02
N VAL A 18 23.07 36.06 -15.34
CA VAL A 18 21.81 36.67 -14.91
C VAL A 18 22.05 37.30 -13.54
N VAL A 19 22.07 38.63 -13.54
CA VAL A 19 22.01 39.48 -12.35
C VAL A 19 20.62 39.32 -11.73
N VAL A 20 20.54 38.59 -10.61
CA VAL A 20 19.36 38.60 -9.74
C VAL A 20 19.55 39.73 -8.74
N SER A 21 18.78 40.79 -8.91
CA SER A 21 18.65 41.90 -7.98
C SER A 21 17.86 41.49 -6.75
N ASP A 22 18.44 41.70 -5.56
CA ASP A 22 17.78 41.57 -4.25
C ASP A 22 16.59 42.54 -4.11
N PRO A 23 15.35 42.05 -3.85
CA PRO A 23 14.22 42.94 -3.58
C PRO A 23 14.05 43.28 -2.09
N TRP A 24 15.04 43.03 -1.23
CA TRP A 24 14.94 43.27 0.23
C TRP A 24 16.08 44.15 0.78
N ALA A 25 16.50 45.15 0.00
CA ALA A 25 17.28 46.26 0.53
C ALA A 25 16.42 47.06 1.51
N SER A 26 16.88 47.07 2.76
CA SER A 26 16.33 47.79 3.90
C SER A 26 16.25 49.30 3.64
N THR A 27 15.09 49.89 3.89
CA THR A 27 14.94 51.34 4.09
C THR A 27 14.76 51.68 5.56
N PRO A 28 15.24 52.87 5.98
CA PRO A 28 15.50 53.18 7.39
C PRO A 28 14.29 53.76 8.12
N VAL A 29 14.37 53.61 9.44
CA VAL A 29 13.60 54.27 10.51
C VAL A 29 13.52 55.79 10.30
N PRO A 30 12.36 56.42 10.58
CA PRO A 30 12.33 57.78 11.08
C PRO A 30 12.00 57.81 12.57
N GLU A 31 12.95 58.38 13.30
CA GLU A 31 12.92 58.82 14.68
C GLU A 31 12.08 60.09 14.83
N ARG A 32 11.13 60.12 15.78
CA ARG A 32 10.65 61.33 16.50
C ARG A 32 9.67 60.88 17.60
N ALA A 33 10.02 60.92 18.88
CA ALA A 33 10.24 62.07 19.77
C ALA A 33 8.99 62.43 20.60
N SER A 34 9.18 62.28 21.91
CA SER A 34 8.77 63.15 23.02
C SER A 34 7.30 63.33 23.39
N GLY A 35 7.01 62.95 24.65
CA GLY A 35 5.92 63.42 25.51
C GLY A 35 5.48 62.27 26.42
N GLY A 36 5.72 62.23 27.72
CA GLY A 36 5.95 63.27 28.72
C GLY A 36 4.89 63.14 29.82
N ASP A 37 5.22 62.34 30.84
CA ASP A 37 4.73 62.37 32.25
C ASP A 37 3.24 62.07 32.60
N PRO A 38 2.88 61.79 33.89
CA PRO A 38 3.64 61.26 35.03
C PRO A 38 2.97 60.09 35.80
N LYS A 39 3.78 59.50 36.70
CA LYS A 39 3.42 58.69 37.90
C LYS A 39 2.33 59.33 38.79
N PRO A 40 1.60 58.53 39.61
CA PRO A 40 2.01 58.20 40.99
C PRO A 40 1.78 56.71 41.34
N SER A 41 2.76 55.99 41.90
CA SER A 41 3.13 55.90 43.34
C SER A 41 2.14 55.15 44.23
N ALA A 42 2.68 54.04 44.77
CA ALA A 42 2.45 53.45 46.10
C ALA A 42 1.11 52.76 46.40
N LEU A 43 1.16 51.45 46.64
CA LEU A 43 0.90 50.94 47.99
C LEU A 43 1.54 49.57 48.18
N ALA A 44 2.25 49.44 49.30
CA ALA A 44 2.81 48.22 49.82
C ALA A 44 1.70 47.28 50.31
N ASP A 45 1.89 45.97 50.13
CA ASP A 45 1.42 45.03 51.14
C ASP A 45 2.36 43.82 51.23
N THR A 46 3.14 43.83 52.31
CA THR A 46 3.99 42.75 52.78
C THR A 46 3.15 41.81 53.64
N GLY A 47 2.63 40.74 53.02
CA GLY A 47 2.01 39.63 53.73
C GLY A 47 2.96 38.44 53.84
N MET A 48 3.76 38.39 54.92
CA MET A 48 4.38 37.15 55.39
C MET A 48 3.29 36.10 55.61
N ARG A 49 3.41 34.94 54.97
CA ARG A 49 2.73 33.72 55.41
C ARG A 49 3.74 32.60 55.57
N THR A 50 3.87 32.21 56.82
CA THR A 50 4.73 31.19 57.40
C THR A 50 4.44 29.80 56.86
N GLU A 51 5.49 28.99 56.99
CA GLU A 51 5.68 27.59 56.62
C GLU A 51 4.64 26.59 57.14
N ALA A 52 4.84 25.35 56.67
CA ALA A 52 4.45 24.08 57.28
C ALA A 52 3.13 23.46 56.81
N ASN A 53 3.17 22.85 55.62
CA ASN A 53 2.86 21.43 55.41
C ASN A 53 2.78 21.11 53.91
N ARG A 54 3.89 20.64 53.34
CA ARG A 54 3.81 19.79 52.15
C ARG A 54 4.83 18.67 52.28
N VAL A 55 4.44 17.73 53.13
CA VAL A 55 5.04 16.41 53.23
C VAL A 55 5.22 15.83 51.83
N GLN A 56 6.47 15.42 51.56
CA GLN A 56 6.88 14.58 50.45
C GLN A 56 5.87 13.46 50.23
N ARG A 57 5.26 13.45 49.05
CA ARG A 57 4.66 12.25 48.47
C ARG A 57 5.30 12.00 47.12
N THR A 58 6.55 11.59 47.16
CA THR A 58 7.20 10.83 46.10
C THR A 58 6.67 9.39 46.19
N ASP A 59 5.39 9.21 45.88
CA ASP A 59 4.82 7.88 45.69
C ASP A 59 4.92 7.56 44.19
N SER A 60 5.74 6.55 43.92
CA SER A 60 5.59 5.59 42.83
C SER A 60 5.20 6.15 41.46
N ALA A 61 6.19 6.26 40.59
CA ALA A 61 5.98 6.18 39.16
C ALA A 61 5.02 5.01 38.83
N ASN A 62 3.86 5.36 38.28
CA ASN A 62 2.88 4.47 37.66
C ASN A 62 3.59 3.44 36.79
N THR A 63 3.80 2.24 37.33
CA THR A 63 4.35 1.08 36.63
C THR A 63 3.35 -0.08 36.61
N GLU A 64 2.09 0.17 36.94
CA GLU A 64 1.06 -0.85 36.98
C GLU A 64 -0.24 -0.26 36.42
N ASP A 65 -0.49 -0.61 35.15
CA ASP A 65 -1.80 -0.85 34.54
C ASP A 65 -1.70 -0.69 33.02
N ILE A 66 -0.72 -1.38 32.41
CA ILE A 66 -1.01 -1.94 31.09
C ILE A 66 -2.05 -3.02 31.38
N GLN A 67 -3.33 -2.65 31.26
CA GLN A 67 -4.42 -3.61 31.23
C GLN A 67 -4.13 -4.59 30.09
N VAL A 68 -3.48 -5.70 30.43
CA VAL A 68 -3.41 -6.89 29.60
C VAL A 68 -4.85 -7.36 29.54
N ALA A 69 -5.57 -6.96 28.49
CA ALA A 69 -6.94 -7.35 28.25
C ALA A 69 -7.07 -8.85 28.48
N GLY A 70 -7.81 -9.22 29.53
CA GLY A 70 -8.01 -10.60 29.91
C GLY A 70 -8.65 -11.36 28.76
N PHE A 71 -7.94 -12.37 28.24
CA PHE A 71 -8.45 -13.34 27.29
C PHE A 71 -9.47 -14.27 27.98
N GLY A 72 -10.66 -13.74 28.29
CA GLY A 72 -11.81 -14.53 28.74
C GLY A 72 -12.47 -15.27 27.58
N SER A 73 -13.05 -16.44 27.85
CA SER A 73 -13.49 -17.51 26.92
C SER A 73 -14.61 -17.16 25.92
N SER A 74 -14.42 -16.11 25.13
CA SER A 74 -15.21 -15.78 23.95
C SER A 74 -14.58 -16.44 22.71
N ASN A 75 -15.30 -16.48 21.60
CA ASN A 75 -15.03 -17.36 20.45
C ASN A 75 -13.57 -17.29 19.97
N PHE A 76 -13.08 -18.35 19.32
CA PHE A 76 -11.71 -18.39 18.77
C PHE A 76 -11.37 -17.12 17.95
N TYR A 77 -12.35 -16.55 17.26
CA TYR A 77 -12.24 -15.27 16.55
C TYR A 77 -12.01 -14.06 17.47
N ASP A 78 -12.68 -13.99 18.61
CA ASP A 78 -12.50 -12.94 19.61
C ASP A 78 -11.09 -13.00 20.22
N SER A 79 -10.55 -14.22 20.39
CA SER A 79 -9.18 -14.42 20.90
C SER A 79 -8.07 -14.00 19.94
N LEU A 80 -8.33 -13.92 18.63
CA LEU A 80 -7.35 -13.46 17.65
C LEU A 80 -7.44 -11.94 17.40
N GLY A 81 -8.45 -11.29 17.98
CA GLY A 81 -8.74 -9.88 17.79
C GLY A 81 -9.08 -9.52 16.34
N PRO A 82 -9.17 -8.21 16.02
CA PRO A 82 -9.53 -7.74 14.68
C PRO A 82 -8.56 -8.18 13.56
N GLY A 83 -7.36 -8.66 13.90
CA GLY A 83 -6.41 -9.23 12.95
C GLY A 83 -6.65 -10.70 12.60
N GLY A 84 -7.45 -11.42 13.39
CA GLY A 84 -7.66 -12.86 13.23
C GLY A 84 -8.25 -13.27 11.88
N PHE A 85 -9.27 -12.54 11.42
CA PHE A 85 -9.89 -12.79 10.12
C PHE A 85 -8.90 -12.56 8.96
N LYS A 86 -8.08 -11.52 9.03
CA LYS A 86 -7.05 -11.23 8.02
C LYS A 86 -5.99 -12.33 7.98
N LEU A 87 -5.56 -12.84 9.15
CA LEU A 87 -4.66 -14.00 9.24
C LEU A 87 -5.29 -15.27 8.64
N LEU A 88 -6.59 -15.49 8.87
CA LEU A 88 -7.31 -16.61 8.26
C LEU A 88 -7.32 -16.52 6.73
N ILE A 89 -7.49 -15.32 6.16
CA ILE A 89 -7.40 -15.12 4.71
C ILE A 89 -5.99 -15.42 4.20
N VAL A 90 -4.93 -14.94 4.89
CA VAL A 90 -3.54 -15.27 4.53
C VAL A 90 -3.32 -16.79 4.58
N LEU A 91 -3.83 -17.46 5.62
CA LEU A 91 -3.75 -18.91 5.77
C LEU A 91 -4.45 -19.64 4.61
N PHE A 92 -5.71 -19.30 4.34
CA PHE A 92 -6.50 -19.90 3.26
C PHE A 92 -5.84 -19.68 1.91
N SER A 93 -5.35 -18.45 1.67
CA SER A 93 -4.63 -18.10 0.44
C SER A 93 -3.34 -18.91 0.29
N SER A 94 -2.62 -19.12 1.39
CA SER A 94 -1.43 -19.99 1.42
C SER A 94 -1.80 -21.43 1.03
N VAL A 95 -2.91 -21.98 1.54
CA VAL A 95 -3.36 -23.34 1.15
C VAL A 95 -3.69 -23.41 -0.33
N VAL A 96 -4.44 -22.44 -0.87
CA VAL A 96 -4.81 -22.40 -2.30
C VAL A 96 -3.57 -22.36 -3.18
N VAL A 97 -2.63 -21.45 -2.90
CA VAL A 97 -1.39 -21.33 -3.67
C VAL A 97 -0.54 -22.59 -3.55
N LEU A 98 -0.47 -23.22 -2.37
CA LEU A 98 0.30 -24.44 -2.17
C LEU A 98 -0.23 -25.60 -3.00
N ILE A 99 -1.56 -25.83 -2.98
CA ILE A 99 -2.20 -26.91 -3.72
C ILE A 99 -2.01 -26.71 -5.22
N GLU A 100 -2.31 -25.52 -5.74
CA GLU A 100 -2.21 -25.23 -7.17
C GLU A 100 -0.76 -25.30 -7.67
N SER A 101 0.21 -24.78 -6.88
CA SER A 101 1.63 -24.88 -7.21
C SER A 101 2.08 -26.35 -7.25
N ALA A 102 1.65 -27.17 -6.29
CA ALA A 102 2.02 -28.59 -6.23
C ALA A 102 1.43 -29.39 -7.42
N ILE A 103 0.19 -29.10 -7.81
CA ILE A 103 -0.43 -29.69 -9.00
C ILE A 103 0.35 -29.31 -10.25
N LEU A 104 0.75 -28.04 -10.38
CA LEU A 104 1.57 -27.57 -11.51
C LEU A 104 2.93 -28.27 -11.55
N VAL A 105 3.65 -28.37 -10.43
CA VAL A 105 4.93 -29.10 -10.37
C VAL A 105 4.76 -30.55 -10.84
N SER A 106 3.73 -31.25 -10.36
CA SER A 106 3.48 -32.63 -10.76
C SER A 106 3.20 -32.76 -12.27
N LYS A 107 2.38 -31.87 -12.84
CA LYS A 107 2.12 -31.87 -14.29
C LYS A 107 3.37 -31.60 -15.12
N LEU A 108 4.21 -30.66 -14.67
CA LEU A 108 5.46 -30.34 -15.34
C LEU A 108 6.46 -31.50 -15.30
N GLN A 109 6.49 -32.26 -14.20
CA GLN A 109 7.33 -33.47 -14.09
C GLN A 109 6.89 -34.54 -15.09
N VAL A 110 5.58 -34.84 -15.17
CA VAL A 110 5.06 -35.83 -16.12
C VAL A 110 5.36 -35.40 -17.57
N ALA A 111 5.10 -34.13 -17.91
CA ALA A 111 5.38 -33.63 -19.25
C ALA A 111 6.87 -33.71 -19.62
N ARG A 112 7.75 -33.50 -18.63
CA ARG A 112 9.20 -33.66 -18.82
C ARG A 112 9.58 -35.11 -19.04
N GLU A 113 9.04 -36.05 -18.27
CA GLU A 113 9.29 -37.49 -18.44
C GLU A 113 8.82 -37.98 -19.81
N ASP A 114 7.64 -37.54 -20.27
CA ASP A 114 7.11 -37.86 -21.59
C ASP A 114 8.00 -37.31 -22.72
N ALA A 115 8.49 -36.07 -22.57
CA ALA A 115 9.42 -35.46 -23.53
C ALA A 115 10.78 -36.17 -23.56
N GLU A 116 11.31 -36.56 -22.39
CA GLU A 116 12.53 -37.34 -22.29
C GLU A 116 12.35 -38.75 -22.89
N ALA A 117 11.20 -39.39 -22.70
CA ALA A 117 10.88 -40.68 -23.31
C ALA A 117 10.75 -40.61 -24.83
N ALA A 118 10.12 -39.56 -25.36
CA ALA A 118 10.00 -39.33 -26.80
C ALA A 118 11.35 -39.07 -27.49
N ASN A 119 12.30 -38.46 -26.78
CA ASN A 119 13.64 -38.18 -27.28
C ASN A 119 14.64 -39.33 -27.09
N ARG A 120 14.26 -40.42 -26.40
CA ARG A 120 15.16 -41.60 -26.32
C ARG A 120 15.32 -42.19 -27.72
N PRO A 121 16.55 -42.30 -28.24
CA PRO A 121 16.77 -42.93 -29.54
C PRO A 121 16.19 -44.34 -29.49
N ALA A 122 15.37 -44.68 -30.50
CA ALA A 122 14.83 -46.01 -30.63
C ALA A 122 15.99 -47.00 -30.54
N GLU A 123 15.98 -47.83 -29.49
CA GLU A 123 16.99 -48.87 -29.30
C GLU A 123 17.04 -49.68 -30.60
N PRO A 124 18.23 -49.85 -31.22
CA PRO A 124 18.32 -50.49 -32.52
C PRO A 124 17.74 -51.89 -32.40
N ALA A 125 16.52 -52.07 -32.94
CA ALA A 125 15.87 -53.35 -33.01
C ALA A 125 16.86 -54.30 -33.67
N ALA A 126 17.26 -55.34 -32.93
CA ALA A 126 18.29 -56.29 -33.34
C ALA A 126 18.05 -56.67 -34.81
N ALA A 127 19.05 -56.39 -35.64
CA ALA A 127 19.02 -56.57 -37.08
C ALA A 127 18.64 -58.03 -37.42
N GLY A 128 17.36 -58.25 -37.68
CA GLY A 128 16.82 -59.40 -38.36
C GLY A 128 16.37 -58.94 -39.73
N ASP A 129 17.08 -59.39 -40.76
CA ASP A 129 16.85 -59.09 -42.18
C ASP A 129 15.36 -59.11 -42.56
N ALA A 130 14.82 -57.99 -43.04
CA ALA A 130 14.09 -57.89 -44.31
C ALA A 130 13.29 -56.57 -44.47
N VAL A 131 13.26 -56.13 -45.73
CA VAL A 131 12.25 -55.29 -46.41
C VAL A 131 12.48 -53.77 -46.42
N THR A 132 12.83 -53.30 -47.62
CA THR A 132 13.27 -51.95 -48.04
C THR A 132 12.15 -51.08 -48.63
N ALA A 133 10.93 -51.03 -48.07
CA ALA A 133 9.79 -50.42 -48.79
C ALA A 133 9.08 -49.18 -48.19
N ASP A 134 9.26 -48.78 -46.93
CA ASP A 134 8.35 -47.78 -46.29
C ASP A 134 9.01 -46.54 -45.64
N LEU A 135 10.21 -46.14 -46.05
CA LEU A 135 10.97 -45.05 -45.39
C LEU A 135 10.40 -43.62 -45.61
N GLU A 136 9.65 -43.36 -46.69
CA GLU A 136 9.17 -41.99 -46.99
C GLU A 136 7.90 -41.60 -46.20
N THR A 137 7.06 -42.57 -45.85
CA THR A 137 5.79 -42.33 -45.14
C THR A 137 6.01 -42.02 -43.66
N GLU A 138 7.04 -42.60 -43.04
CA GLU A 138 7.41 -42.42 -41.64
C GLU A 138 7.98 -41.00 -41.38
N SER A 139 8.82 -40.50 -42.29
CA SER A 139 9.45 -39.18 -42.21
C SER A 139 8.41 -38.05 -42.21
N SER A 140 7.38 -38.17 -43.06
CA SER A 140 6.30 -37.18 -43.18
C SER A 140 5.39 -37.15 -41.95
N ARG A 141 5.16 -38.29 -41.28
CA ARG A 141 4.41 -38.33 -40.00
C ARG A 141 5.20 -37.71 -38.85
N ARG A 142 6.53 -37.90 -38.81
CA ARG A 142 7.37 -37.30 -37.76
C ARG A 142 7.36 -35.78 -37.86
N LEU A 143 7.48 -35.21 -39.06
CA LEU A 143 7.44 -33.76 -39.27
C LEU A 143 6.09 -33.11 -38.93
N GLN A 144 4.96 -33.79 -39.16
CA GLN A 144 3.63 -33.28 -38.77
C GLN A 144 3.37 -33.39 -37.25
N SER A 145 3.95 -34.39 -36.58
CA SER A 145 3.83 -34.57 -35.13
C SER A 145 4.59 -33.50 -34.34
N THR A 146 5.84 -33.19 -34.72
CA THR A 146 6.63 -32.16 -34.02
C THR A 146 6.07 -30.76 -34.23
N SER A 147 5.56 -30.43 -35.42
CA SER A 147 5.02 -29.09 -35.70
C SER A 147 3.71 -28.77 -34.95
N GLY A 148 2.93 -29.78 -34.54
CA GLY A 148 1.70 -29.59 -33.78
C GLY A 148 1.91 -29.40 -32.28
N CYS A 149 2.90 -30.09 -31.69
CA CYS A 149 3.24 -29.95 -30.28
C CYS A 149 4.01 -28.65 -29.98
N ASP A 150 4.93 -28.22 -30.86
CA ASP A 150 5.70 -27.00 -30.63
C ASP A 150 4.84 -25.72 -30.74
N LEU A 151 3.75 -25.73 -31.51
CA LEU A 151 2.84 -24.59 -31.60
C LEU A 151 1.89 -24.47 -30.39
N LEU A 152 1.65 -25.59 -29.67
CA LEU A 152 0.87 -25.63 -28.43
C LEU A 152 1.75 -25.49 -27.16
N MET A 153 3.05 -25.78 -27.25
CA MET A 153 4.01 -25.74 -26.12
C MET A 153 5.10 -24.66 -26.25
N GLY A 154 5.26 -24.00 -27.39
CA GLY A 154 6.33 -23.04 -27.69
C GLY A 154 6.33 -21.73 -26.87
N GLY A 155 5.39 -21.55 -25.94
CA GLY A 155 5.39 -20.47 -24.95
C GLY A 155 5.57 -20.94 -23.50
N LEU A 156 5.63 -22.25 -23.27
CA LEU A 156 5.86 -22.86 -21.97
C LEU A 156 7.30 -23.40 -21.96
N SER A 157 8.30 -22.52 -21.90
CA SER A 157 9.46 -22.93 -21.10
C SER A 157 8.88 -23.14 -19.71
N PRO A 158 8.79 -24.39 -19.20
CA PRO A 158 8.13 -24.64 -17.95
C PRO A 158 8.96 -23.95 -16.89
N ASP A 159 8.49 -22.79 -16.44
CA ASP A 159 9.14 -21.91 -15.48
C ASP A 159 9.06 -22.59 -14.10
N THR A 160 9.76 -23.70 -14.01
CA THR A 160 9.72 -24.67 -12.91
C THR A 160 10.23 -23.98 -11.66
N ASP A 161 11.16 -23.05 -11.82
CA ASP A 161 11.72 -22.22 -10.76
C ASP A 161 10.63 -21.34 -10.12
N ASN A 162 9.81 -20.66 -10.92
CA ASN A 162 8.72 -19.83 -10.42
C ASN A 162 7.61 -20.66 -9.76
N THR A 163 7.34 -21.85 -10.27
CA THR A 163 6.36 -22.77 -9.66
C THR A 163 6.86 -23.29 -8.31
N ASN A 164 8.13 -23.68 -8.22
CA ASN A 164 8.78 -24.07 -6.96
C ASN A 164 8.82 -22.92 -5.95
N TYR A 165 9.06 -21.69 -6.43
CA TYR A 165 8.97 -20.49 -5.60
C TYR A 165 7.54 -20.30 -5.05
N GLY A 166 6.51 -20.56 -5.84
CA GLY A 166 5.11 -20.57 -5.40
C GLY A 166 4.84 -21.54 -4.25
N VAL A 167 5.35 -22.78 -4.38
CA VAL A 167 5.30 -23.78 -3.29
C VAL A 167 5.99 -23.25 -2.04
N ALA A 168 7.19 -22.68 -2.17
CA ALA A 168 7.98 -22.18 -1.04
C ALA A 168 7.29 -21.02 -0.33
N VAL A 169 6.79 -20.02 -1.08
CA VAL A 169 6.09 -18.86 -0.53
C VAL A 169 4.88 -19.31 0.29
N ALA A 170 4.08 -20.20 -0.28
CA ALA A 170 2.87 -20.72 0.33
C ALA A 170 3.15 -21.61 1.55
N ALA A 171 4.09 -22.54 1.47
CA ALA A 171 4.42 -23.46 2.56
C ALA A 171 5.00 -22.72 3.78
N VAL A 172 5.93 -21.79 3.56
CA VAL A 172 6.52 -20.98 4.64
C VAL A 172 5.47 -20.10 5.29
N SER A 173 4.62 -19.43 4.51
CA SER A 173 3.56 -18.57 5.06
C SER A 173 2.53 -19.39 5.84
N LEU A 174 2.13 -20.56 5.32
CA LEU A 174 1.21 -21.47 6.00
C LEU A 174 1.78 -21.93 7.35
N ALA A 175 3.01 -22.45 7.36
CA ALA A 175 3.64 -22.96 8.56
C ALA A 175 3.81 -21.88 9.63
N LEU A 176 4.32 -20.71 9.26
CA LEU A 176 4.54 -19.62 10.20
C LEU A 176 3.23 -19.00 10.71
N THR A 177 2.21 -18.89 9.85
CA THR A 177 0.89 -18.38 10.26
C THR A 177 0.20 -19.33 11.22
N LEU A 178 0.25 -20.65 10.97
CA LEU A 178 -0.25 -21.66 11.91
C LEU A 178 0.52 -21.61 13.22
N ALA A 179 1.85 -21.60 13.18
CA ALA A 179 2.68 -21.53 14.38
C ALA A 179 2.37 -20.27 15.19
N PHE A 180 2.24 -19.11 14.55
CA PHE A 180 1.90 -17.85 15.20
C PHE A 180 0.51 -17.90 15.86
N MET A 181 -0.51 -18.42 15.15
CA MET A 181 -1.86 -18.56 15.73
C MET A 181 -1.91 -19.56 16.89
N LEU A 182 -1.16 -20.66 16.80
CA LEU A 182 -1.04 -21.64 17.88
C LEU A 182 -0.34 -21.03 19.11
N LEU A 183 0.74 -20.28 18.91
CA LEU A 183 1.44 -19.58 19.99
C LEU A 183 0.55 -18.49 20.62
N ALA A 184 -0.18 -17.73 19.80
CA ALA A 184 -1.11 -16.71 20.30
C ALA A 184 -2.21 -17.33 21.15
N LYS A 185 -2.75 -18.48 20.73
CA LYS A 185 -3.82 -19.19 21.44
C LYS A 185 -3.33 -19.87 22.72
N PHE A 186 -2.25 -20.66 22.63
CA PHE A 186 -1.86 -21.57 23.71
C PHE A 186 -0.76 -21.00 24.62
N ARG A 187 0.03 -20.03 24.15
CA ARG A 187 1.17 -19.46 24.86
C ARG A 187 1.28 -17.93 24.66
N PRO A 188 0.23 -17.15 24.92
CA PRO A 188 0.25 -15.69 24.69
C PRO A 188 1.37 -14.98 25.46
N ALA A 189 1.75 -15.48 26.64
CA ALA A 189 2.86 -14.95 27.43
C ALA A 189 4.22 -15.00 26.70
N VAL A 190 4.44 -15.96 25.80
CA VAL A 190 5.67 -16.04 25.01
C VAL A 190 5.72 -14.90 23.99
N LEU A 191 4.60 -14.61 23.31
CA LEU A 191 4.52 -13.49 22.38
C LEU A 191 4.60 -12.13 23.08
N ALA A 192 4.03 -12.01 24.28
CA ALA A 192 4.09 -10.78 25.07
C ALA A 192 5.51 -10.45 25.57
N ARG A 193 6.35 -11.46 25.80
CA ARG A 193 7.75 -11.26 26.21
C ARG A 193 8.68 -10.88 25.07
N PHE A 194 8.32 -11.24 23.84
CA PHE A 194 9.14 -10.93 22.68
C PHE A 194 8.98 -9.46 22.31
N SER A 195 10.07 -8.71 22.47
CA SER A 195 10.18 -7.33 22.06
C SER A 195 11.55 -7.11 21.42
N LEU A 196 11.56 -6.62 20.18
CA LEU A 196 12.79 -6.33 19.46
C LEU A 196 13.13 -4.85 19.63
N PRO A 197 14.24 -4.49 20.29
CA PRO A 197 14.64 -3.10 20.41
C PRO A 197 15.08 -2.56 19.04
N LEU A 198 14.47 -1.45 18.59
CA LEU A 198 14.93 -0.74 17.40
C LEU A 198 16.08 0.23 17.76
N PRO A 199 16.85 0.71 16.77
CA PRO A 199 17.85 1.75 16.96
C PRO A 199 17.30 2.97 17.69
N LYS A 200 18.18 3.62 18.48
CA LYS A 200 17.99 4.45 19.68
C LYS A 200 16.78 5.42 19.82
N ASN A 201 15.92 5.62 18.82
CA ASN A 201 14.77 6.53 18.89
C ASN A 201 13.44 5.97 18.32
N LEU A 202 13.39 4.71 17.87
CA LEU A 202 12.23 4.16 17.14
C LEU A 202 11.31 3.25 17.98
N GLY A 203 11.63 3.03 19.26
CA GLY A 203 10.82 2.23 20.19
C GLY A 203 11.12 0.73 20.17
N MET A 204 10.17 -0.08 20.62
CA MET A 204 10.27 -1.54 20.64
C MET A 204 9.22 -2.14 19.69
N LEU A 205 9.62 -3.08 18.83
CA LEU A 205 8.68 -3.84 18.01
C LEU A 205 8.13 -5.03 18.78
N SER A 206 6.81 -5.19 18.78
CA SER A 206 6.18 -6.40 19.30
C SER A 206 6.38 -7.57 18.34
N ALA A 207 6.32 -8.81 18.85
CA ALA A 207 6.32 -10.02 18.00
C ALA A 207 5.29 -9.95 16.86
N GLN A 208 4.11 -9.40 17.15
CA GLN A 208 3.05 -9.24 16.18
C GLN A 208 3.45 -8.31 15.02
N GLN A 209 4.08 -7.17 15.32
CA GLN A 209 4.56 -6.23 14.30
C GLN A 209 5.65 -6.84 13.44
N VAL A 210 6.61 -7.55 14.06
CA VAL A 210 7.67 -8.25 13.33
C VAL A 210 7.08 -9.31 12.40
N PHE A 211 6.14 -10.11 12.90
CA PHE A 211 5.49 -11.16 12.10
C PHE A 211 4.68 -10.61 10.93
N TYR A 212 3.88 -9.56 11.14
CA TYR A 212 3.10 -8.95 10.06
C TYR A 212 3.98 -8.21 9.05
N GLY A 213 5.06 -7.58 9.52
CA GLY A 213 6.09 -7.01 8.64
C GLY A 213 6.75 -8.09 7.79
N PHE A 214 7.08 -9.25 8.38
CA PHE A 214 7.57 -10.40 7.63
C PHE A 214 6.57 -10.87 6.58
N LEU A 215 5.28 -11.07 6.94
CA LEU A 215 4.27 -11.49 5.98
C LEU A 215 4.14 -10.53 4.79
N LEU A 216 4.20 -9.22 5.05
CA LEU A 216 4.18 -8.20 4.00
C LEU A 216 5.41 -8.30 3.09
N LEU A 217 6.60 -8.42 3.67
CA LEU A 217 7.86 -8.57 2.92
C LEU A 217 7.94 -9.91 2.18
N TRP A 218 7.23 -10.94 2.64
CA TRP A 218 7.20 -12.25 2.01
C TRP A 218 6.20 -12.31 0.86
N TRP A 219 4.97 -11.85 1.08
CA TRP A 219 3.91 -11.83 0.06
C TRP A 219 4.08 -10.74 -0.98
N GLY A 220 4.84 -9.66 -0.71
CA GLY A 220 5.13 -8.60 -1.68
C GLY A 220 5.86 -9.14 -2.92
N PRO A 221 7.12 -9.58 -2.78
CA PRO A 221 7.86 -10.24 -3.86
C PRO A 221 7.17 -11.52 -4.34
N GLY A 222 6.58 -12.30 -3.43
CA GLY A 222 5.82 -13.50 -3.78
C GLY A 222 4.71 -13.20 -4.80
N THR A 223 3.86 -12.22 -4.54
CA THR A 223 2.79 -11.81 -5.47
C THR A 223 3.36 -11.20 -6.74
N GLY A 224 4.43 -10.40 -6.62
CA GLY A 224 5.13 -9.83 -7.77
C GLY A 224 5.64 -10.90 -8.75
N VAL A 225 6.47 -11.82 -8.28
CA VAL A 225 7.01 -12.90 -9.12
C VAL A 225 5.89 -13.79 -9.64
N LEU A 226 5.00 -14.26 -8.75
CA LEU A 226 4.01 -15.27 -9.12
C LEU A 226 2.94 -14.77 -10.10
N THR A 227 2.62 -13.47 -10.08
CA THR A 227 1.56 -12.90 -10.94
C THR A 227 2.09 -12.12 -12.14
N PHE A 228 3.30 -11.57 -12.09
CA PHE A 228 3.90 -10.88 -13.24
C PHE A 228 4.82 -11.79 -14.04
N HIS A 229 5.66 -12.58 -13.38
CA HIS A 229 6.57 -13.51 -14.05
C HIS A 229 5.98 -14.90 -14.22
N GLY A 230 4.95 -15.26 -13.44
CA GLY A 230 4.22 -16.52 -13.53
C GLY A 230 4.49 -17.42 -12.33
N PRO A 231 3.79 -18.56 -12.21
CA PRO A 231 2.91 -19.15 -13.22
C PRO A 231 1.50 -18.54 -13.28
N TYR A 232 1.14 -17.66 -12.34
CA TYR A 232 -0.22 -17.13 -12.21
C TYR A 232 -0.40 -15.79 -12.93
N ARG A 233 -0.04 -15.69 -14.22
CA ARG A 233 -0.25 -14.43 -14.99
C ARG A 233 -1.71 -14.20 -15.38
N THR A 234 -2.45 -15.29 -15.57
CA THR A 234 -3.87 -15.27 -15.90
C THR A 234 -4.72 -15.33 -14.63
N THR A 235 -5.90 -14.71 -14.68
CA THR A 235 -6.83 -14.74 -13.56
C THR A 235 -7.32 -16.15 -13.26
N GLY A 236 -7.21 -16.54 -11.98
CA GLY A 236 -7.68 -17.81 -11.45
C GLY A 236 -7.57 -17.83 -9.92
N ASN A 237 -7.91 -18.95 -9.30
CA ASN A 237 -7.86 -19.11 -7.84
C ASN A 237 -6.49 -18.73 -7.22
N PRO A 238 -5.34 -19.23 -7.72
CA PRO A 238 -4.05 -18.89 -7.13
C PRO A 238 -3.67 -17.42 -7.35
N TYR A 239 -4.06 -16.83 -8.49
CA TYR A 239 -3.89 -15.40 -8.76
C TYR A 239 -4.59 -14.55 -7.68
N PHE A 240 -5.88 -14.79 -7.43
CA PHE A 240 -6.63 -14.05 -6.43
C PHE A 240 -6.15 -14.33 -5.00
N ALA A 241 -5.69 -15.54 -4.72
CA ALA A 241 -5.10 -15.90 -3.44
C ALA A 241 -3.81 -15.11 -3.15
N CYS A 242 -2.89 -14.97 -4.11
CA CYS A 242 -1.70 -14.14 -3.95
C CYS A 242 -2.06 -12.69 -3.59
N TRP A 243 -2.96 -12.08 -4.36
CA TRP A 243 -3.42 -10.71 -4.11
C TRP A 243 -4.16 -10.55 -2.78
N ALA A 244 -5.01 -11.51 -2.40
CA ALA A 244 -5.71 -11.49 -1.12
C ALA A 244 -4.75 -11.61 0.08
N ALA A 245 -3.73 -12.47 -0.03
CA ALA A 245 -2.70 -12.62 0.99
C ALA A 245 -1.84 -11.35 1.14
N LEU A 246 -1.45 -10.74 0.01
CA LEU A 246 -0.72 -9.46 0.02
C LEU A 246 -1.56 -8.36 0.66
N LEU A 247 -2.82 -8.19 0.25
CA LEU A 247 -3.72 -7.18 0.79
C LEU A 247 -3.94 -7.38 2.29
N CYS A 248 -4.18 -8.61 2.74
CA CYS A 248 -4.32 -8.90 4.17
C CYS A 248 -3.02 -8.63 4.94
N SER A 249 -1.85 -8.91 4.36
CA SER A 249 -0.56 -8.61 4.98
C SER A 249 -0.33 -7.10 5.13
N VAL A 250 -0.71 -6.31 4.13
CA VAL A 250 -0.71 -4.83 4.22
C VAL A 250 -1.63 -4.36 5.34
N LEU A 251 -2.87 -4.85 5.37
CA LEU A 251 -3.86 -4.45 6.38
C LEU A 251 -3.48 -4.88 7.80
N LEU A 252 -2.84 -6.04 7.95
CA LEU A 252 -2.29 -6.50 9.23
C LEU A 252 -1.16 -5.59 9.69
N CYS A 253 -0.23 -5.26 8.80
CA CYS A 253 0.87 -4.35 9.07
C CYS A 253 0.35 -2.96 9.48
N ALA A 254 -0.59 -2.39 8.72
CA ALA A 254 -1.22 -1.12 9.04
C ALA A 254 -1.87 -1.12 10.44
N ASP A 255 -2.66 -2.15 10.78
CA ASP A 255 -3.24 -2.29 12.13
C ASP A 255 -2.17 -2.37 13.22
N ALA A 256 -1.08 -3.10 12.98
CA ALA A 256 0.00 -3.28 13.95
C ALA A 256 0.71 -1.96 14.27
N PHE A 257 0.95 -1.12 13.26
CA PHE A 257 1.68 0.15 13.42
C PHE A 257 0.79 1.30 13.86
N THR A 258 -0.49 1.31 13.51
CA THR A 258 -1.44 2.31 14.02
C THR A 258 -1.65 2.20 15.52
N LYS A 259 -1.62 0.98 16.09
CA LYS A 259 -1.69 0.75 17.55
C LYS A 259 -0.49 1.30 18.33
N MET A 260 0.68 1.47 17.71
CA MET A 260 1.83 2.11 18.36
C MET A 260 1.61 3.63 18.52
N LYS A 261 0.67 4.20 17.77
CA LYS A 261 0.41 5.64 17.65
C LYS A 261 -0.79 6.09 18.50
N VAL A 262 -0.91 5.60 19.73
CA VAL A 262 -1.88 6.10 20.75
C VAL A 262 -1.70 7.62 21.04
N GLY A 263 -0.69 8.29 20.47
CA GLY A 263 -0.58 9.76 20.44
C GLY A 263 -1.23 10.48 19.24
N ILE A 264 -1.87 9.81 18.28
CA ILE A 264 -2.45 10.41 17.05
C ILE A 264 -3.98 10.52 17.07
N ASP A 265 -4.63 10.22 18.19
CA ASP A 265 -6.09 10.31 18.29
C ASP A 265 -6.62 11.76 18.15
N HIS A 266 -5.77 12.79 18.23
CA HIS A 266 -6.14 14.18 17.92
C HIS A 266 -6.16 14.54 16.42
N LEU A 267 -5.73 13.66 15.51
CA LEU A 267 -5.73 13.91 14.05
C LEU A 267 -6.77 13.09 13.28
N LYS A 268 -7.53 12.23 13.96
CA LYS A 268 -8.41 11.21 13.35
C LYS A 268 -9.70 11.71 12.69
N GLY A 269 -10.07 12.99 12.82
CA GLY A 269 -11.38 13.45 12.36
C GLY A 269 -11.59 13.52 10.85
N ALA A 270 -10.53 13.64 10.04
CA ALA A 270 -10.70 13.91 8.59
C ALA A 270 -9.60 13.35 7.67
N SER A 271 -8.41 12.98 8.15
CA SER A 271 -7.31 12.56 7.25
C SER A 271 -7.34 11.08 6.85
N SER A 272 -8.00 10.23 7.64
CA SER A 272 -7.98 8.76 7.43
C SER A 272 -8.58 8.36 6.10
N SER A 273 -9.57 9.10 5.62
CA SER A 273 -10.33 8.68 4.46
C SER A 273 -9.54 8.98 3.18
N TYR A 274 -9.00 10.20 3.02
CA TYR A 274 -8.14 10.60 1.89
C TYR A 274 -6.95 9.66 1.64
N LEU A 275 -6.28 9.24 2.71
CA LEU A 275 -5.12 8.34 2.62
C LEU A 275 -5.48 6.99 1.98
N ARG A 276 -6.72 6.52 2.15
CA ARG A 276 -7.17 5.26 1.58
C ARG A 276 -7.27 5.33 0.06
N GLU A 277 -7.80 6.40 -0.50
CA GLU A 277 -7.88 6.55 -1.96
C GLU A 277 -6.50 6.82 -2.57
N MET A 278 -5.66 7.63 -1.91
CA MET A 278 -4.24 7.81 -2.32
C MET A 278 -3.51 6.48 -2.35
N PHE A 279 -3.69 5.65 -1.31
CA PHE A 279 -3.03 4.36 -1.20
C PHE A 279 -3.52 3.39 -2.28
N GLY A 280 -4.83 3.31 -2.53
CA GLY A 280 -5.38 2.49 -3.60
C GLY A 280 -4.89 2.93 -4.99
N LEU A 281 -4.82 4.24 -5.23
CA LEU A 281 -4.28 4.79 -6.47
C LEU A 281 -2.78 4.50 -6.60
N PHE A 282 -2.01 4.63 -5.52
CA PHE A 282 -0.57 4.30 -5.48
C PHE A 282 -0.32 2.82 -5.80
N VAL A 283 -1.06 1.90 -5.17
CA VAL A 283 -0.95 0.46 -5.45
C VAL A 283 -1.29 0.19 -6.91
N SER A 284 -2.40 0.73 -7.41
CA SER A 284 -2.79 0.59 -8.83
C SER A 284 -1.72 1.13 -9.77
N SER A 285 -1.09 2.25 -9.40
CA SER A 285 -0.03 2.89 -10.18
C SER A 285 1.21 2.00 -10.28
N LEU A 286 1.64 1.39 -9.17
CA LEU A 286 2.75 0.44 -9.16
C LEU A 286 2.42 -0.83 -9.96
N THR A 287 1.21 -1.39 -9.78
CA THR A 287 0.77 -2.56 -10.53
C THR A 287 0.74 -2.28 -12.03
N LEU A 288 0.25 -1.11 -12.45
CA LEU A 288 0.25 -0.70 -13.86
C LEU A 288 1.67 -0.50 -14.40
N PHE A 289 2.55 0.13 -13.62
CA PHE A 289 3.96 0.30 -13.98
C PHE A 289 4.61 -1.05 -14.28
N PHE A 290 4.55 -2.01 -13.35
CA PHE A 290 5.15 -3.34 -13.54
C PHE A 290 4.49 -4.11 -14.68
N ALA A 291 3.16 -4.03 -14.81
CA ALA A 291 2.44 -4.72 -15.88
C ALA A 291 2.82 -4.21 -17.27
N SER A 292 3.26 -2.95 -17.37
CA SER A 292 3.57 -2.30 -18.64
C SER A 292 5.03 -2.47 -19.08
N ILE A 293 5.91 -3.04 -18.24
CA ILE A 293 7.34 -3.22 -18.56
C ILE A 293 7.50 -4.05 -19.83
N ASP A 294 6.77 -5.17 -19.94
CA ASP A 294 6.85 -6.08 -21.08
C ASP A 294 6.30 -5.49 -22.38
N PHE A 295 5.62 -4.33 -22.31
CA PHE A 295 4.95 -3.68 -23.43
C PHE A 295 5.51 -2.28 -23.71
N VAL A 296 6.67 -1.93 -23.15
CA VAL A 296 7.26 -0.59 -23.27
C VAL A 296 7.55 -0.18 -24.72
N ASP A 297 7.80 -1.15 -25.60
CA ASP A 297 8.06 -0.92 -27.02
C ASP A 297 6.79 -0.50 -27.79
N SER A 298 5.61 -0.72 -27.21
CA SER A 298 4.33 -0.23 -27.75
C SER A 298 4.00 1.16 -27.22
N GLY A 299 3.43 2.02 -28.07
CA GLY A 299 3.02 3.37 -27.63
C GLY A 299 2.02 3.36 -26.47
N THR A 300 1.10 2.39 -26.45
CA THR A 300 0.12 2.19 -25.36
C THR A 300 0.77 1.65 -24.09
N GLY A 301 1.68 0.68 -24.19
CA GLY A 301 2.43 0.19 -23.02
C GLY A 301 3.35 1.25 -22.42
N ALA A 302 4.04 2.05 -23.23
CA ALA A 302 4.83 3.20 -22.75
C ALA A 302 3.96 4.24 -22.02
N TYR A 303 2.74 4.47 -22.49
CA TYR A 303 1.75 5.32 -21.82
C TYR A 303 1.35 4.73 -20.45
N GLY A 304 1.02 3.44 -20.37
CA GLY A 304 0.70 2.75 -19.11
C GLY A 304 1.85 2.83 -18.09
N MET A 305 3.07 2.54 -18.54
CA MET A 305 4.28 2.62 -17.72
C MET A 305 4.50 4.03 -17.16
N SER A 306 4.42 5.05 -18.04
CA SER A 306 4.60 6.45 -17.67
C SER A 306 3.53 6.93 -16.70
N LEU A 307 2.26 6.60 -16.96
CA LEU A 307 1.15 6.95 -16.07
C LEU A 307 1.30 6.32 -14.69
N GLY A 308 1.74 5.05 -14.63
CA GLY A 308 2.03 4.36 -13.38
C GLY A 308 3.11 5.07 -12.56
N ILE A 309 4.25 5.39 -13.16
CA ILE A 309 5.34 6.10 -12.46
C ILE A 309 4.89 7.48 -11.98
N ILE A 310 4.32 8.28 -12.89
CA ILE A 310 3.91 9.66 -12.58
C ILE A 310 2.84 9.67 -11.49
N SER A 311 1.83 8.81 -11.58
CA SER A 311 0.75 8.72 -10.59
C SER A 311 1.29 8.28 -9.22
N ALA A 312 2.22 7.33 -9.17
CA ALA A 312 2.83 6.89 -7.92
C ALA A 312 3.60 8.02 -7.23
N VAL A 313 4.42 8.77 -7.99
CA VAL A 313 5.16 9.95 -7.47
C VAL A 313 4.19 11.02 -6.98
N ILE A 314 3.14 11.32 -7.76
CA ILE A 314 2.11 12.30 -7.36
C ILE A 314 1.40 11.84 -6.07
N CYS A 315 1.06 10.55 -5.91
CA CYS A 315 0.41 10.06 -4.70
C CYS A 315 1.29 10.25 -3.45
N VAL A 316 2.58 9.93 -3.54
CA VAL A 316 3.54 10.13 -2.44
C VAL A 316 3.69 11.62 -2.12
N LEU A 317 3.90 12.45 -3.14
CA LEU A 317 4.10 13.88 -2.98
C LEU A 317 2.83 14.57 -2.45
N ALA A 318 1.67 14.23 -2.99
CA ALA A 318 0.38 14.75 -2.53
C ALA A 318 0.12 14.35 -1.07
N THR A 319 0.40 13.10 -0.69
CA THR A 319 0.28 12.66 0.71
C THR A 319 1.18 13.49 1.62
N TYR A 320 2.47 13.60 1.29
CA TYR A 320 3.42 14.38 2.08
C TYR A 320 3.01 15.86 2.20
N LEU A 321 2.63 16.49 1.08
CA LEU A 321 2.30 17.91 1.05
C LEU A 321 0.94 18.23 1.71
N VAL A 322 -0.02 17.30 1.66
CA VAL A 322 -1.28 17.40 2.41
C VAL A 322 -1.03 17.31 3.91
N GLU A 323 -0.21 16.36 4.36
CA GLU A 323 0.17 16.26 5.78
C GLU A 323 0.94 17.50 6.25
N ALA A 324 1.82 18.04 5.41
CA ALA A 324 2.53 19.28 5.68
C ALA A 324 1.66 20.55 5.61
N LYS A 325 0.37 20.43 5.24
CA LYS A 325 -0.57 21.56 5.01
C LYS A 325 -0.04 22.60 4.01
N LYS A 326 0.80 22.18 3.05
CA LYS A 326 1.47 23.08 2.09
C LYS A 326 0.67 23.29 0.79
N ILE A 327 -0.30 22.43 0.51
CA ILE A 327 -1.11 22.52 -0.71
C ILE A 327 -2.50 23.10 -0.40
N GLY A 328 -2.89 24.11 -1.18
CA GLY A 328 -4.26 24.63 -1.20
C GLY A 328 -5.25 23.71 -1.92
N ALA A 329 -6.53 23.79 -1.52
CA ALA A 329 -7.63 23.06 -2.15
C ALA A 329 -7.71 23.15 -3.69
N PRO A 330 -7.49 24.30 -4.37
CA PRO A 330 -7.60 24.36 -5.83
C PRO A 330 -6.57 23.47 -6.54
N LEU A 331 -5.35 23.38 -6.02
CA LEU A 331 -4.32 22.53 -6.60
C LEU A 331 -4.66 21.04 -6.42
N ARG A 332 -5.18 20.62 -5.25
CA ARG A 332 -5.62 19.23 -5.05
C ARG A 332 -6.71 18.82 -6.03
N LYS A 333 -7.72 19.69 -6.21
CA LYS A 333 -8.82 19.49 -7.17
C LYS A 333 -8.30 19.38 -8.60
N GLY A 334 -7.34 20.23 -8.97
CA GLY A 334 -6.71 20.18 -10.29
C GLY A 334 -5.96 18.87 -10.50
N VAL A 335 -5.11 18.48 -9.56
CA VAL A 335 -4.32 17.24 -9.62
C VAL A 335 -5.23 16.00 -9.69
N SER A 336 -6.24 15.91 -8.83
CA SER A 336 -7.17 14.78 -8.84
C SER A 336 -7.98 14.72 -10.14
N GLY A 337 -8.43 15.86 -10.66
CA GLY A 337 -9.15 15.94 -11.93
C GLY A 337 -8.30 15.51 -13.13
N VAL A 338 -7.04 15.96 -13.21
CA VAL A 338 -6.11 15.53 -14.28
C VAL A 338 -5.85 14.02 -14.19
N LEU A 339 -5.60 13.50 -12.99
CA LEU A 339 -5.40 12.07 -12.80
C LEU A 339 -6.64 11.27 -13.20
N LEU A 340 -7.85 11.72 -12.87
CA LEU A 340 -9.08 11.06 -13.31
C LEU A 340 -9.16 10.93 -14.83
N VAL A 341 -8.86 12.01 -15.58
CA VAL A 341 -8.88 11.99 -17.04
C VAL A 341 -7.84 11.02 -17.59
N LEU A 342 -6.62 11.04 -17.06
CA LEU A 342 -5.56 10.13 -17.48
C LEU A 342 -5.91 8.67 -17.17
N TRP A 343 -6.41 8.37 -15.98
CA TRP A 343 -6.81 7.01 -15.61
C TRP A 343 -8.05 6.53 -16.39
N ALA A 344 -8.95 7.42 -16.79
CA ALA A 344 -10.06 7.08 -17.68
C ALA A 344 -9.56 6.71 -19.08
N ALA A 345 -8.62 7.50 -19.63
CA ALA A 345 -7.97 7.18 -20.90
C ALA A 345 -7.19 5.84 -20.81
N ALA A 346 -6.47 5.59 -19.72
CA ALA A 346 -5.79 4.31 -19.50
C ALA A 346 -6.75 3.12 -19.42
N ALA A 347 -7.87 3.26 -18.69
CA ALA A 347 -8.89 2.22 -18.65
C ALA A 347 -9.44 1.90 -20.04
N VAL A 348 -9.71 2.91 -20.88
CA VAL A 348 -10.21 2.69 -22.24
C VAL A 348 -9.11 2.14 -23.16
N LEU A 349 -8.01 2.84 -23.32
CA LEU A 349 -6.96 2.49 -24.29
C LEU A 349 -6.27 1.18 -23.92
N LEU A 350 -5.89 1.00 -22.66
CA LEU A 350 -5.08 -0.15 -22.27
C LEU A 350 -5.89 -1.45 -22.16
N THR A 351 -7.21 -1.36 -21.95
CA THR A 351 -8.05 -2.57 -21.77
C THR A 351 -8.96 -2.91 -22.95
N PHE A 352 -9.29 -1.95 -23.83
CA PHE A 352 -10.08 -2.22 -25.03
C PHE A 352 -9.23 -2.34 -26.31
N ASP A 353 -8.05 -1.73 -26.35
CA ASP A 353 -7.16 -1.79 -27.52
C ASP A 353 -5.93 -2.69 -27.24
N SER A 354 -4.98 -2.23 -26.44
CA SER A 354 -3.77 -2.99 -26.08
C SER A 354 -3.00 -2.31 -24.94
N PRO A 355 -2.19 -3.03 -24.13
CA PRO A 355 -1.91 -4.46 -24.20
C PRO A 355 -2.77 -5.34 -23.26
N PHE A 356 -3.59 -4.74 -22.39
CA PHE A 356 -4.29 -5.46 -21.32
C PHE A 356 -5.74 -5.81 -21.70
N THR A 357 -5.96 -6.42 -22.86
CA THR A 357 -7.31 -6.83 -23.30
C THR A 357 -7.87 -8.06 -22.58
N SER A 358 -6.99 -8.82 -21.92
CA SER A 358 -7.35 -9.97 -21.09
C SER A 358 -7.25 -9.62 -19.61
N THR A 359 -8.06 -10.28 -18.78
CA THR A 359 -8.06 -10.06 -17.34
C THR A 359 -6.75 -10.50 -16.71
N GLY A 360 -6.10 -9.58 -15.98
CA GLY A 360 -4.79 -9.76 -15.34
C GLY A 360 -4.35 -8.50 -14.59
N ASN A 361 -3.08 -8.43 -14.21
CA ASN A 361 -2.55 -7.34 -13.37
C ASN A 361 -2.79 -5.94 -13.98
N GLY A 362 -2.41 -5.73 -15.25
CA GLY A 362 -2.59 -4.45 -15.93
C GLY A 362 -4.07 -4.06 -16.10
N TYR A 363 -4.93 -5.04 -16.42
CA TYR A 363 -6.38 -4.83 -16.54
C TYR A 363 -6.97 -4.32 -15.21
N PHE A 364 -6.74 -5.04 -14.11
CA PHE A 364 -7.27 -4.62 -12.80
C PHE A 364 -6.65 -3.32 -12.30
N ALA A 365 -5.37 -3.09 -12.56
CA ALA A 365 -4.71 -1.84 -12.19
C ALA A 365 -5.39 -0.63 -12.86
N CYS A 366 -5.71 -0.72 -14.15
CA CYS A 366 -6.42 0.34 -14.87
C CYS A 366 -7.78 0.67 -14.25
N TRP A 367 -8.60 -0.36 -13.99
CA TRP A 367 -9.93 -0.16 -13.43
C TRP A 367 -9.92 0.27 -11.96
N LEU A 368 -9.04 -0.30 -11.14
CA LEU A 368 -8.88 0.09 -9.74
C LEU A 368 -8.34 1.52 -9.63
N GLY A 369 -7.34 1.87 -10.45
CA GLY A 369 -6.81 3.23 -10.50
C GLY A 369 -7.86 4.25 -10.92
N LEU A 370 -8.68 3.93 -11.93
CA LEU A 370 -9.83 4.76 -12.31
C LEU A 370 -10.84 4.93 -11.17
N ALA A 371 -11.19 3.84 -10.46
CA ALA A 371 -12.10 3.91 -9.32
C ALA A 371 -11.52 4.77 -8.18
N CYS A 372 -10.24 4.60 -7.83
CA CYS A 372 -9.58 5.40 -6.80
C CYS A 372 -9.44 6.88 -7.20
N ALA A 373 -9.09 7.18 -8.45
CA ALA A 373 -9.04 8.55 -8.96
C ALA A 373 -10.44 9.20 -8.95
N SER A 374 -11.48 8.45 -9.32
CA SER A 374 -12.88 8.92 -9.28
C SER A 374 -13.33 9.23 -7.86
N LEU A 375 -13.02 8.34 -6.90
CA LEU A 375 -13.33 8.57 -5.49
C LEU A 375 -12.57 9.76 -4.92
N TRP A 376 -11.31 9.95 -5.30
CA TRP A 376 -10.53 11.12 -4.89
C TRP A 376 -11.15 12.42 -5.41
N VAL A 377 -11.50 12.49 -6.70
CA VAL A 377 -12.20 13.64 -7.28
C VAL A 377 -13.54 13.87 -6.58
N TYR A 378 -14.33 12.82 -6.38
CA TYR A 378 -15.63 12.92 -5.72
C TYR A 378 -15.50 13.59 -4.35
N ARG A 379 -14.50 13.22 -3.56
CA ARG A 379 -14.25 13.83 -2.25
C ARG A 379 -13.81 15.29 -2.33
N GLU A 380 -12.85 15.59 -3.19
CA GLU A 380 -12.34 16.95 -3.29
C GLU A 380 -13.41 17.93 -3.80
N PHE A 381 -14.35 17.45 -4.64
CA PHE A 381 -15.39 18.31 -5.20
C PHE A 381 -16.68 18.33 -4.38
N PHE A 382 -17.18 17.19 -3.89
CA PHE A 382 -18.52 17.10 -3.31
C PHE A 382 -18.52 17.07 -1.78
N GLU A 383 -17.64 16.30 -1.13
CA GLU A 383 -17.62 16.23 0.35
C GLU A 383 -17.21 17.57 0.99
N MET A 384 -16.27 18.30 0.37
CA MET A 384 -15.90 19.64 0.86
C MET A 384 -17.04 20.66 0.74
N GLN A 385 -17.95 20.51 -0.22
CA GLN A 385 -19.10 21.42 -0.33
C GLN A 385 -20.15 21.15 0.73
N VAL A 386 -20.39 19.88 1.09
CA VAL A 386 -21.35 19.53 2.16
C VAL A 386 -20.90 20.12 3.50
N GLN A 387 -19.62 20.03 3.84
CA GLN A 387 -19.10 20.63 5.08
C GLN A 387 -19.18 22.16 5.08
N PHE A 388 -18.96 22.81 3.93
CA PHE A 388 -19.10 24.25 3.80
C PHE A 388 -20.56 24.70 3.96
N ILE A 389 -21.49 23.94 3.38
CA ILE A 389 -22.93 24.18 3.48
C ILE A 389 -23.40 23.99 4.93
N ASP A 390 -23.01 22.90 5.59
CA ASP A 390 -23.33 22.65 7.00
C ASP A 390 -22.73 23.70 7.95
N GLY A 391 -21.50 24.16 7.67
CA GLY A 391 -20.86 25.24 8.43
C GLY A 391 -21.62 26.56 8.30
N ARG A 392 -22.09 26.90 7.09
CA ARG A 392 -22.95 28.07 6.87
C ARG A 392 -24.28 27.92 7.58
N PHE A 393 -24.94 26.78 7.48
CA PHE A 393 -26.22 26.57 8.16
C PHE A 393 -26.10 26.66 9.69
N LYS A 394 -24.99 26.20 10.28
CA LYS A 394 -24.72 26.44 11.70
C LYS A 394 -24.49 27.90 12.04
N SER A 395 -23.89 28.70 11.16
CA SER A 395 -23.77 30.16 11.38
C SER A 395 -25.10 30.91 11.22
N PHE A 396 -26.04 30.37 10.44
CA PHE A 396 -27.38 30.94 10.27
C PHE A 396 -28.40 30.43 11.29
N SER A 397 -28.07 29.38 12.06
CA SER A 397 -28.79 29.04 13.28
C SER A 397 -28.46 30.09 14.33
N CYS A 398 -29.01 31.29 14.13
CA CYS A 398 -29.04 32.34 15.14
C CYS A 398 -29.51 31.70 16.43
N ARG A 399 -28.63 31.79 17.42
CA ARG A 399 -28.88 31.59 18.84
C ARG A 399 -30.18 32.30 19.19
N SER A 400 -31.31 31.60 19.07
CA SER A 400 -32.47 31.83 19.92
C SER A 400 -31.95 31.46 21.29
N THR A 401 -31.28 32.40 21.95
CA THR A 401 -31.14 32.38 23.39
C THR A 401 -32.53 32.03 23.89
N PRO A 402 -32.74 30.84 24.49
CA PRO A 402 -33.96 30.62 25.22
C PRO A 402 -33.94 31.76 26.23
N ASN A 403 -34.89 32.69 26.09
CA ASN A 403 -35.06 33.75 27.06
C ASN A 403 -35.01 33.06 28.42
N GLU A 404 -33.97 33.37 29.18
CA GLU A 404 -34.03 33.35 30.62
C GLU A 404 -35.25 34.19 30.95
N LEU A 405 -36.40 33.52 31.06
CA LEU A 405 -37.55 34.10 31.74
C LEU A 405 -37.02 34.40 33.13
N PRO A 406 -37.03 35.66 33.58
CA PRO A 406 -36.64 35.98 34.94
C PRO A 406 -37.51 35.13 35.85
N VAL A 407 -36.87 34.24 36.62
CA VAL A 407 -37.51 33.52 37.70
C VAL A 407 -37.92 34.58 38.70
N VAL A 408 -39.18 35.03 38.62
CA VAL A 408 -39.81 35.85 39.65
C VAL A 408 -39.89 34.95 40.88
N SER A 409 -38.93 35.13 41.79
CA SER A 409 -38.98 34.51 43.11
C SER A 409 -40.08 35.19 43.91
N ASP A 410 -41.26 34.57 43.94
CA ASP A 410 -42.32 34.95 44.87
C ASP A 410 -41.85 34.71 46.30
N SER A 411 -41.41 35.78 46.96
CA SER A 411 -41.27 35.82 48.42
C SER A 411 -42.66 35.95 49.04
N LEU A 412 -43.40 34.84 49.13
CA LEU A 412 -44.58 34.78 50.00
C LEU A 412 -44.11 34.56 51.45
N GLY A 413 -44.19 35.63 52.23
CA GLY A 413 -44.01 35.57 53.68
C GLY A 413 -45.12 34.76 54.34
N THR A 414 -44.74 33.77 55.13
CA THR A 414 -45.62 33.17 56.14
C THR A 414 -45.28 33.76 57.49
N HIS A 415 -46.07 34.75 57.90
CA HIS A 415 -46.36 35.02 59.31
C HIS A 415 -47.47 34.07 59.74
N ALA A 416 -47.16 33.15 60.67
CA ALA A 416 -48.04 32.65 61.72
C ALA A 416 -47.22 31.80 62.69
#